data_AF-A0A2S1LIN1-F1
#
_entry.id   AF-A0A2S1LIN1-F1
#
_cell.length_a   1.000
_cell.length_b   1.000
_cell.length_c   1.000
_cell.angle_alpha   90.00
_cell.angle_beta   90.00
_cell.angle_gamma   90.00
#
_symmetry.space_group_name_H-M   'P 1'
#
loop_
_entity.id
_entity.type
_entity.pdbx_description
1 polymer ?
#
loop_
_entity_poly.entity_id
_entity_poly.type
_entity_poly.pdbx_seq_one_letter_code
_entity_poly.pdbx_strand_id
1 'polypeptide(L)'
;MDSDGDGIPNHLDIDADNDGIPDNLEAQTTTGYKAPSKVDLNKNGLDDAYENGTVLGLTPTNTDGTDNPDYLDTDSDNDGVADIIEAFDKNKDGIPDLFISGNDADHDGLDDSFEGANTMDGFVVNNEFKTGSRDTNNTDGTDEPDYRDIDDDNDGVYTKYELDPNSDGNGPDDTDKDGIPDYLDTDDDGDGISTKSEGADPNGDGNPNDAVDGNANGIPDYLEVGNYNLTLPADEIEVFSAVSPNGDGDNDVLVLGRIYEFPENTVQIYNRWGILVYETVGYGSHNNFFRGYSEGRVTISKQEKLPTGTYFYVIKYKSNGFDKRKAGYIYLQN
;
A
#
# COMPACT_ATOMS: atom_id res chain seq x y z
N MET A 1 -21.73 26.92 -11.74
CA MET A 1 -20.62 26.04 -12.08
C MET A 1 -21.22 24.65 -12.12
N ASP A 2 -20.64 23.80 -12.96
CA ASP A 2 -21.04 22.45 -13.31
C ASP A 2 -19.69 21.87 -13.78
N SER A 3 -18.99 21.19 -12.86
CA SER A 3 -17.53 20.97 -12.96
C SER A 3 -17.22 19.75 -13.83
N ASP A 4 -17.98 18.70 -13.62
CA ASP A 4 -18.01 17.41 -14.30
C ASP A 4 -18.86 17.43 -15.59
N GLY A 5 -19.83 18.34 -15.71
CA GLY A 5 -20.60 18.57 -16.94
C GLY A 5 -21.78 17.63 -17.14
N ASP A 6 -22.29 16.99 -16.08
CA ASP A 6 -23.45 16.10 -16.10
C ASP A 6 -24.79 16.86 -16.26
N GLY A 7 -24.78 18.18 -16.02
CA GLY A 7 -25.93 19.08 -16.11
C GLY A 7 -26.57 19.42 -14.76
N ILE A 8 -26.01 18.94 -13.65
CA ILE A 8 -26.34 19.28 -12.27
C ILE A 8 -25.33 20.33 -11.79
N PRO A 9 -25.75 21.54 -11.41
CA PRO A 9 -24.80 22.52 -10.92
C PRO A 9 -24.24 22.11 -9.55
N ASN A 10 -22.93 22.26 -9.28
CA ASN A 10 -22.21 21.82 -8.06
C ASN A 10 -22.81 22.20 -6.68
N HIS A 11 -23.83 23.07 -6.62
CA HIS A 11 -24.52 23.39 -5.35
C HIS A 11 -25.80 22.57 -5.14
N LEU A 12 -26.13 21.72 -6.11
CA LEU A 12 -27.24 20.76 -6.13
C LEU A 12 -26.73 19.34 -6.43
N ASP A 13 -25.44 19.21 -6.70
CA ASP A 13 -24.74 17.97 -6.92
C ASP A 13 -24.22 17.47 -5.58
N ILE A 14 -24.18 16.15 -5.36
CA ILE A 14 -23.59 15.56 -4.17
C ILE A 14 -22.21 14.94 -4.42
N ASP A 15 -21.74 14.91 -5.67
CA ASP A 15 -20.45 14.39 -6.14
C ASP A 15 -20.03 15.21 -7.39
N ALA A 16 -19.54 16.43 -7.14
CA ALA A 16 -19.46 17.49 -8.15
C ALA A 16 -18.32 17.37 -9.16
N ASP A 17 -17.36 16.48 -8.94
CA ASP A 17 -16.32 16.06 -9.88
C ASP A 17 -16.48 14.61 -10.37
N ASN A 18 -17.48 13.90 -9.84
CA ASN A 18 -18.00 12.65 -10.35
C ASN A 18 -17.00 11.49 -10.20
N ASP A 19 -16.31 11.46 -9.07
CA ASP A 19 -15.30 10.46 -8.72
C ASP A 19 -15.86 9.34 -7.81
N GLY A 20 -17.12 9.47 -7.37
CA GLY A 20 -17.82 8.52 -6.50
C GLY A 20 -17.69 8.82 -5.00
N ILE A 21 -16.92 9.83 -4.61
CA ILE A 21 -16.79 10.31 -3.24
C ILE A 21 -17.76 11.48 -3.04
N PRO A 22 -18.65 11.45 -2.03
CA PRO A 22 -19.60 12.54 -1.88
C PRO A 22 -18.94 13.84 -1.39
N ASP A 23 -19.34 14.99 -1.95
CA ASP A 23 -18.87 16.35 -1.63
C ASP A 23 -18.81 16.63 -0.13
N ASN A 24 -19.83 16.15 0.61
CA ASN A 24 -19.94 16.38 2.04
C ASN A 24 -18.89 15.62 2.85
N LEU A 25 -18.33 14.55 2.30
CA LEU A 25 -17.16 13.84 2.80
C LEU A 25 -15.92 14.69 2.61
N GLU A 26 -15.69 15.13 1.38
CA GLU A 26 -14.44 15.74 0.94
C GLU A 26 -14.29 17.18 1.43
N ALA A 27 -15.40 17.92 1.51
CA ALA A 27 -15.41 19.26 2.10
C ALA A 27 -15.03 19.29 3.60
N GLN A 28 -14.76 18.15 4.23
CA GLN A 28 -14.36 18.03 5.63
C GLN A 28 -13.00 17.32 5.77
N THR A 29 -12.26 17.69 6.80
CA THR A 29 -11.04 16.95 7.21
C THR A 29 -11.43 15.58 7.75
N THR A 30 -10.62 14.55 7.50
CA THR A 30 -10.84 13.17 7.97
C THR A 30 -11.09 13.07 9.47
N THR A 31 -10.27 13.74 10.30
CA THR A 31 -10.43 13.71 11.76
C THR A 31 -11.60 14.57 12.27
N GLY A 32 -11.96 15.61 11.53
CA GLY A 32 -12.98 16.60 11.88
C GLY A 32 -14.37 16.30 11.34
N TYR A 33 -14.55 15.18 10.64
CA TYR A 33 -15.80 14.82 9.97
C TYR A 33 -17.02 14.88 10.90
N LYS A 34 -18.08 15.51 10.39
CA LYS A 34 -19.40 15.57 11.00
C LYS A 34 -20.42 15.05 10.00
N ALA A 35 -21.11 13.99 10.41
CA ALA A 35 -22.24 13.47 9.65
C ALA A 35 -23.43 14.45 9.69
N PRO A 36 -24.25 14.49 8.63
CA PRO A 36 -25.47 15.29 8.62
C PRO A 36 -26.45 14.82 9.70
N SER A 37 -27.15 15.75 10.34
CA SER A 37 -28.12 15.41 11.39
C SER A 37 -29.49 15.02 10.83
N LYS A 38 -29.75 15.34 9.55
CA LYS A 38 -31.04 15.28 8.86
C LYS A 38 -32.09 16.20 9.48
N VAL A 39 -31.63 17.27 10.11
CA VAL A 39 -32.45 18.23 10.83
C VAL A 39 -32.11 19.63 10.34
N ASP A 40 -33.13 20.36 9.91
CA ASP A 40 -33.06 21.80 9.62
C ASP A 40 -34.23 22.47 10.36
N LEU A 41 -33.96 22.97 11.58
CA LEU A 41 -35.00 23.57 12.42
C LEU A 41 -35.48 24.91 11.86
N ASN A 42 -34.57 25.68 11.26
CA ASN A 42 -34.82 27.05 10.86
C ASN A 42 -35.34 27.16 9.41
N LYS A 43 -35.27 26.05 8.65
CA LYS A 43 -35.72 25.86 7.27
C LYS A 43 -34.99 26.74 6.27
N ASN A 44 -33.70 26.98 6.49
CA ASN A 44 -32.86 27.75 5.56
C ASN A 44 -32.25 26.88 4.46
N GLY A 45 -32.41 25.55 4.52
CA GLY A 45 -31.87 24.59 3.56
C GLY A 45 -30.49 24.03 3.92
N LEU A 46 -29.89 24.47 5.05
CA LEU A 46 -28.65 23.93 5.58
C LEU A 46 -28.96 23.02 6.76
N ASP A 47 -28.31 21.86 6.81
CA ASP A 47 -28.44 20.96 7.97
C ASP A 47 -27.85 21.62 9.23
N ASP A 48 -28.59 21.53 10.34
CA ASP A 48 -28.20 22.11 11.64
C ASP A 48 -26.82 21.60 12.12
N ALA A 49 -26.36 20.42 11.65
CA ALA A 49 -25.01 19.91 11.93
C ALA A 49 -23.88 20.82 11.44
N TYR A 50 -24.17 21.62 10.41
CA TYR A 50 -23.24 22.55 9.77
C TYR A 50 -23.50 24.01 10.16
N GLU A 51 -24.33 24.24 11.18
CA GLU A 51 -24.55 25.55 11.76
C GLU A 51 -23.75 25.71 13.05
N ASN A 52 -22.78 26.63 13.06
CA ASN A 52 -22.04 26.98 14.26
C ASN A 52 -22.17 28.48 14.56
N GLY A 53 -23.34 28.85 15.08
CA GLY A 53 -23.66 30.21 15.48
C GLY A 53 -23.81 31.14 14.27
N THR A 54 -22.78 31.91 13.94
CA THR A 54 -22.77 32.80 12.78
C THR A 54 -22.07 32.21 11.56
N VAL A 55 -21.39 31.07 11.73
CA VAL A 55 -20.78 30.33 10.62
C VAL A 55 -21.82 29.34 10.11
N LEU A 56 -22.17 29.47 8.83
CA LEU A 56 -23.10 28.59 8.14
C LEU A 56 -22.30 27.83 7.08
N GLY A 57 -22.39 26.51 7.10
CA GLY A 57 -21.73 25.62 6.16
C GLY A 57 -20.31 25.24 6.58
N LEU A 58 -19.64 24.53 5.68
CA LEU A 58 -18.28 24.05 5.84
C LEU A 58 -17.29 25.04 5.21
N THR A 59 -16.04 24.98 5.65
CA THR A 59 -14.91 25.50 4.88
C THR A 59 -14.30 24.26 4.22
N PRO A 60 -14.43 24.11 2.89
CA PRO A 60 -13.93 22.92 2.20
C PRO A 60 -12.45 22.67 2.49
N THR A 61 -12.09 21.39 2.63
CA THR A 61 -10.70 20.93 2.62
C THR A 61 -10.12 21.13 1.23
N ASN A 62 -8.81 21.37 1.18
CA ASN A 62 -7.98 21.35 -0.01
C ASN A 62 -6.66 20.74 0.49
N THR A 63 -6.49 19.45 0.23
CA THR A 63 -5.47 18.61 0.88
C THR A 63 -4.07 19.01 0.44
N ASP A 64 -3.88 19.22 -0.86
CA ASP A 64 -2.61 19.60 -1.46
C ASP A 64 -2.20 21.09 -1.24
N GLY A 65 -3.16 21.97 -1.00
CA GLY A 65 -2.93 23.41 -0.88
C GLY A 65 -2.81 24.20 -2.20
N THR A 66 -2.98 23.60 -3.39
CA THR A 66 -2.56 24.23 -4.66
C THR A 66 -3.68 24.60 -5.64
N ASP A 67 -4.65 23.72 -5.86
CA ASP A 67 -5.73 23.85 -6.86
C ASP A 67 -7.13 23.82 -6.25
N ASN A 68 -8.01 22.92 -6.69
CA ASN A 68 -9.41 22.97 -6.30
C ASN A 68 -9.55 22.37 -4.90
N PRO A 69 -10.55 22.80 -4.11
CA PRO A 69 -10.86 22.07 -2.88
C PRO A 69 -11.32 20.65 -3.22
N ASP A 70 -10.99 19.68 -2.36
CA ASP A 70 -11.11 18.23 -2.60
C ASP A 70 -12.37 17.83 -3.36
N TYR A 71 -13.57 18.30 -2.93
CA TYR A 71 -14.87 18.02 -3.59
C TYR A 71 -15.03 18.46 -5.06
N LEU A 72 -13.99 19.02 -5.66
CA LEU A 72 -13.91 19.47 -7.06
C LEU A 72 -12.57 19.09 -7.70
N ASP A 73 -11.78 18.26 -7.02
CA ASP A 73 -10.46 17.84 -7.41
C ASP A 73 -10.41 16.33 -7.56
N THR A 74 -10.05 15.87 -8.75
CA THR A 74 -10.04 14.42 -9.06
C THR A 74 -8.76 13.71 -8.62
N ASP A 75 -7.84 14.45 -8.00
CA ASP A 75 -6.50 14.06 -7.51
C ASP A 75 -6.18 14.99 -6.31
N SER A 76 -6.84 14.73 -5.18
CA SER A 76 -6.95 15.62 -4.02
C SER A 76 -5.61 15.93 -3.33
N ASP A 77 -4.63 15.04 -3.41
CA ASP A 77 -3.28 15.25 -2.89
C ASP A 77 -2.20 15.51 -3.95
N ASN A 78 -2.56 15.44 -5.23
CA ASN A 78 -1.72 15.75 -6.38
C ASN A 78 -0.49 14.82 -6.48
N ASP A 79 -0.66 13.54 -6.15
CA ASP A 79 0.36 12.52 -6.32
C ASP A 79 0.34 11.84 -7.71
N GLY A 80 -0.74 12.04 -8.47
CA GLY A 80 -0.90 11.55 -9.84
C GLY A 80 -1.67 10.24 -9.98
N VAL A 81 -2.15 9.67 -8.87
CA VAL A 81 -3.28 8.72 -8.84
C VAL A 81 -4.58 9.55 -8.76
N ALA A 82 -5.71 8.94 -9.11
CA ALA A 82 -6.99 9.65 -9.10
C ALA A 82 -7.83 9.16 -7.93
N ASP A 83 -8.57 10.06 -7.29
CA ASP A 83 -9.32 9.80 -6.06
C ASP A 83 -10.24 8.57 -6.16
N ILE A 84 -10.89 8.36 -7.32
CA ILE A 84 -11.71 7.17 -7.57
C ILE A 84 -10.93 5.84 -7.48
N ILE A 85 -9.66 5.82 -7.88
CA ILE A 85 -8.79 4.65 -7.81
C ILE A 85 -8.45 4.40 -6.35
N GLU A 86 -7.91 5.41 -5.68
CA GLU A 86 -7.46 5.30 -4.29
C GLU A 86 -8.60 4.99 -3.34
N ALA A 87 -9.74 5.68 -3.46
CA ALA A 87 -10.87 5.48 -2.57
C ALA A 87 -11.54 4.10 -2.71
N PHE A 88 -11.42 3.44 -3.87
CA PHE A 88 -12.20 2.25 -4.21
C PHE A 88 -11.42 1.02 -4.74
N ASP A 89 -10.09 0.98 -4.69
CA ASP A 89 -9.28 -0.23 -4.95
C ASP A 89 -9.01 -1.08 -3.70
N LYS A 90 -9.96 -1.94 -3.32
CA LYS A 90 -9.83 -2.70 -2.06
C LYS A 90 -8.82 -3.85 -2.15
N ASN A 91 -8.61 -4.38 -3.35
CA ASN A 91 -7.70 -5.49 -3.61
C ASN A 91 -6.28 -5.04 -3.95
N LYS A 92 -6.05 -3.72 -4.05
CA LYS A 92 -4.76 -3.09 -4.30
C LYS A 92 -4.15 -3.56 -5.62
N ASP A 93 -4.94 -3.70 -6.68
CA ASP A 93 -4.42 -4.09 -8.01
C ASP A 93 -4.23 -2.91 -8.97
N GLY A 94 -4.27 -1.69 -8.45
CA GLY A 94 -4.15 -0.43 -9.20
C GLY A 94 -5.39 -0.11 -10.04
N ILE A 95 -6.51 -0.77 -9.77
CA ILE A 95 -7.75 -0.63 -10.52
C ILE A 95 -8.91 -0.49 -9.52
N PRO A 96 -9.79 0.52 -9.67
CA PRO A 96 -10.91 0.66 -8.76
C PRO A 96 -11.90 -0.50 -8.90
N ASP A 97 -12.42 -0.99 -7.77
CA ASP A 97 -13.45 -2.03 -7.73
C ASP A 97 -14.82 -1.52 -8.24
N LEU A 98 -15.03 -0.21 -8.20
CA LEU A 98 -16.23 0.49 -8.64
C LEU A 98 -15.93 1.36 -9.86
N PHE A 99 -16.86 1.38 -10.81
CA PHE A 99 -16.72 2.14 -12.05
C PHE A 99 -17.99 2.94 -12.30
N ILE A 100 -17.80 4.21 -12.68
CA ILE A 100 -18.88 5.10 -13.12
C ILE A 100 -19.69 4.43 -14.23
N SER A 101 -20.98 4.26 -13.98
CA SER A 101 -21.90 3.59 -14.90
C SER A 101 -22.55 4.54 -15.92
N GLY A 102 -22.50 5.84 -15.65
CA GLY A 102 -23.22 6.92 -16.34
C GLY A 102 -24.71 6.92 -16.06
N ASN A 103 -25.17 6.26 -14.99
CA ASN A 103 -26.57 6.23 -14.59
C ASN A 103 -26.68 6.91 -13.23
N ASP A 104 -27.67 7.79 -13.12
CA ASP A 104 -28.07 8.44 -11.88
C ASP A 104 -29.61 8.42 -11.87
N ALA A 105 -30.17 7.49 -11.11
CA ALA A 105 -31.57 7.14 -11.18
C ALA A 105 -32.48 8.15 -10.45
N ASP A 106 -31.99 8.84 -9.44
CA ASP A 106 -32.74 9.88 -8.72
C ASP A 106 -32.27 11.32 -8.93
N HIS A 107 -31.22 11.48 -9.74
CA HIS A 107 -30.70 12.75 -10.23
C HIS A 107 -30.15 13.61 -9.10
N ASP A 108 -29.43 12.98 -8.18
CA ASP A 108 -28.78 13.67 -7.07
C ASP A 108 -27.29 13.99 -7.32
N GLY A 109 -26.72 13.49 -8.41
CA GLY A 109 -25.35 13.73 -8.85
C GLY A 109 -24.41 12.55 -8.60
N LEU A 110 -24.73 11.66 -7.67
CA LEU A 110 -23.94 10.45 -7.42
C LEU A 110 -24.34 9.33 -8.40
N ASP A 111 -23.37 8.67 -9.02
CA ASP A 111 -23.66 7.56 -9.93
C ASP A 111 -24.22 6.32 -9.19
N ASP A 112 -25.21 5.65 -9.79
CA ASP A 112 -25.88 4.44 -9.31
C ASP A 112 -24.90 3.34 -8.84
N SER A 113 -23.68 3.31 -9.39
CA SER A 113 -22.63 2.35 -9.00
C SER A 113 -22.11 2.55 -7.58
N PHE A 114 -22.28 3.74 -7.00
CA PHE A 114 -21.86 4.10 -5.65
C PHE A 114 -23.02 4.11 -4.64
N GLU A 115 -24.29 4.12 -5.07
CA GLU A 115 -25.50 4.15 -4.21
C GLU A 115 -25.91 2.79 -3.57
N GLY A 116 -24.96 1.85 -3.48
CA GLY A 116 -25.16 0.58 -2.79
C GLY A 116 -26.38 -0.22 -3.25
N ALA A 117 -27.40 -0.34 -2.39
CA ALA A 117 -28.56 -1.21 -2.62
C ALA A 117 -29.83 -0.47 -3.08
N ASN A 118 -29.87 0.85 -2.98
CA ASN A 118 -31.07 1.64 -3.28
C ASN A 118 -30.71 2.93 -4.03
N THR A 119 -30.63 2.81 -5.36
CA THR A 119 -30.31 3.89 -6.30
C THR A 119 -31.42 4.95 -6.48
N MET A 120 -32.29 5.09 -5.49
CA MET A 120 -33.43 6.02 -5.54
C MET A 120 -33.72 6.52 -4.12
N ASP A 121 -32.69 6.73 -3.32
CA ASP A 121 -32.83 7.17 -1.94
C ASP A 121 -32.88 8.71 -1.78
N GLY A 122 -32.72 9.42 -2.91
CA GLY A 122 -32.65 10.86 -3.08
C GLY A 122 -31.35 11.41 -2.52
N PHE A 123 -31.20 12.74 -2.50
CA PHE A 123 -30.05 13.46 -1.93
C PHE A 123 -29.59 13.01 -0.51
N VAL A 124 -28.86 11.91 -0.41
CA VAL A 124 -28.22 11.40 0.80
C VAL A 124 -26.76 11.83 0.73
N VAL A 125 -26.51 13.07 1.16
CA VAL A 125 -25.21 13.76 1.01
C VAL A 125 -23.98 13.02 1.54
N ASN A 126 -24.13 11.99 2.38
CA ASN A 126 -23.03 11.18 2.90
C ASN A 126 -23.11 9.72 2.46
N ASN A 127 -24.04 9.40 1.57
CA ASN A 127 -24.38 8.07 1.08
C ASN A 127 -24.30 6.98 2.18
N GLU A 128 -23.59 5.88 1.95
CA GLU A 128 -23.33 4.85 2.96
C GLU A 128 -22.16 5.14 3.92
N PHE A 129 -21.39 6.21 3.68
CA PHE A 129 -20.24 6.60 4.50
C PHE A 129 -20.71 7.11 5.88
N LYS A 130 -20.31 6.41 6.94
CA LYS A 130 -20.67 6.68 8.33
C LYS A 130 -19.62 7.48 9.07
N THR A 131 -18.34 7.25 8.77
CA THR A 131 -17.22 7.83 9.52
C THR A 131 -16.39 8.83 8.73
N GLY A 132 -16.91 9.28 7.58
CA GLY A 132 -16.21 10.22 6.73
C GLY A 132 -15.30 9.50 5.76
N SER A 133 -14.25 10.20 5.32
CA SER A 133 -13.18 9.67 4.47
C SER A 133 -12.51 8.44 5.07
N ARG A 134 -12.62 8.18 6.38
CA ARG A 134 -12.11 6.93 7.00
C ARG A 134 -12.78 5.64 6.53
N ASP A 135 -13.87 5.74 5.80
CA ASP A 135 -14.57 4.58 5.26
C ASP A 135 -14.08 4.23 3.82
N THR A 136 -13.21 5.04 3.20
CA THR A 136 -12.49 4.71 1.95
C THR A 136 -11.22 3.91 2.25
N ASN A 137 -10.46 3.51 1.23
CA ASN A 137 -9.20 2.81 1.45
C ASN A 137 -8.14 3.69 2.14
N ASN A 138 -7.25 3.02 2.84
CA ASN A 138 -6.09 3.55 3.54
C ASN A 138 -5.10 2.38 3.63
N THR A 139 -4.05 2.43 2.82
CA THR A 139 -3.20 1.30 2.47
C THR A 139 -2.27 0.93 3.62
N ASP A 140 -1.78 1.91 4.34
CA ASP A 140 -0.88 1.77 5.50
C ASP A 140 -1.60 1.50 6.84
N GLY A 141 -2.87 1.90 6.98
CA GLY A 141 -3.64 1.80 8.22
C GLY A 141 -3.44 2.93 9.25
N THR A 142 -2.63 3.97 9.01
CA THR A 142 -2.12 4.83 10.11
C THR A 142 -2.45 6.33 10.05
N ASP A 143 -2.71 6.90 8.88
CA ASP A 143 -2.93 8.34 8.66
C ASP A 143 -4.15 8.70 7.79
N GLU A 144 -3.97 9.44 6.70
CA GLU A 144 -5.05 9.94 5.86
C GLU A 144 -5.45 8.84 4.86
N PRO A 145 -6.70 8.80 4.39
CA PRO A 145 -7.10 7.84 3.35
C PRO A 145 -6.31 8.09 2.06
N ASP A 146 -6.10 7.04 1.26
CA ASP A 146 -5.16 7.03 0.12
C ASP A 146 -5.31 8.27 -0.78
N TYR A 147 -6.54 8.62 -1.19
CA TYR A 147 -6.82 9.82 -2.02
C TYR A 147 -6.44 11.19 -1.41
N ARG A 148 -5.85 11.21 -0.22
CA ARG A 148 -5.38 12.39 0.52
C ARG A 148 -3.98 12.19 1.08
N ASP A 149 -3.32 11.10 0.76
CA ASP A 149 -2.02 10.72 1.26
C ASP A 149 -0.99 10.57 0.15
N ILE A 150 0.00 11.47 0.14
CA ILE A 150 1.05 11.51 -0.88
C ILE A 150 2.04 10.32 -0.84
N ASP A 151 1.86 9.39 0.11
CA ASP A 151 2.70 8.23 0.47
C ASP A 151 1.77 7.11 0.97
N ASP A 152 0.97 6.56 0.05
CA ASP A 152 -0.17 5.64 0.31
C ASP A 152 0.16 4.47 1.24
N ASP A 153 1.34 3.88 1.06
CA ASP A 153 1.78 2.71 1.80
C ASP A 153 2.75 3.05 2.96
N ASN A 154 3.15 4.32 3.04
CA ASN A 154 4.00 4.90 4.06
C ASN A 154 5.39 4.25 4.16
N ASP A 155 5.91 3.76 3.03
CA ASP A 155 7.25 3.20 2.94
C ASP A 155 8.34 4.30 2.90
N GLY A 156 7.96 5.56 2.65
CA GLY A 156 8.85 6.71 2.64
C GLY A 156 9.34 7.13 1.25
N VAL A 157 8.88 6.48 0.19
CA VAL A 157 8.87 7.01 -1.17
C VAL A 157 7.46 7.58 -1.42
N TYR A 158 7.36 8.78 -2.01
CA TYR A 158 6.05 9.32 -2.35
C TYR A 158 5.48 8.64 -3.59
N THR A 159 4.19 8.29 -3.57
CA THR A 159 3.43 7.61 -4.64
C THR A 159 3.82 8.07 -6.04
N LYS A 160 3.87 9.39 -6.26
CA LYS A 160 4.24 10.00 -7.55
C LYS A 160 5.58 9.54 -8.15
N TYR A 161 6.49 9.01 -7.35
CA TYR A 161 7.80 8.52 -7.76
C TYR A 161 7.83 7.01 -8.02
N GLU A 162 6.79 6.28 -7.61
CA GLU A 162 6.63 4.83 -7.76
C GLU A 162 5.72 4.45 -8.92
N LEU A 163 4.93 5.39 -9.44
CA LEU A 163 4.06 5.12 -10.60
C LEU A 163 4.81 4.66 -11.86
N ASP A 164 6.02 5.17 -12.13
CA ASP A 164 6.83 4.75 -13.29
C ASP A 164 8.30 5.12 -13.06
N PRO A 165 8.97 4.53 -12.05
CA PRO A 165 10.36 4.85 -11.68
C PRO A 165 11.32 4.65 -12.85
N ASN A 166 11.02 3.73 -13.76
CA ASN A 166 11.84 3.45 -14.94
C ASN A 166 11.54 4.38 -16.16
N SER A 167 10.44 5.13 -16.10
CA SER A 167 9.97 6.09 -17.11
C SER A 167 9.78 5.50 -18.51
N ASP A 168 9.34 4.24 -18.61
CA ASP A 168 9.09 3.58 -19.90
C ASP A 168 7.64 3.77 -20.41
N GLY A 169 6.77 4.35 -19.59
CA GLY A 169 5.37 4.67 -19.90
C GLY A 169 4.42 3.48 -19.85
N ASN A 170 4.78 2.40 -19.15
CA ASN A 170 3.94 1.23 -18.96
C ASN A 170 3.34 1.07 -17.55
N GLY A 171 3.59 2.02 -16.65
CA GLY A 171 3.15 1.96 -15.26
C GLY A 171 1.62 1.96 -15.04
N PRO A 172 1.15 1.77 -13.79
CA PRO A 172 1.95 1.66 -12.56
C PRO A 172 2.86 0.42 -12.56
N ASP A 173 4.09 0.57 -12.05
CA ASP A 173 5.06 -0.52 -11.95
C ASP A 173 4.68 -1.49 -10.80
N ASP A 174 5.04 -2.76 -10.98
CA ASP A 174 4.88 -3.87 -10.03
C ASP A 174 6.17 -4.69 -10.13
N THR A 175 7.12 -4.35 -9.26
CA THR A 175 8.52 -4.73 -9.35
C THR A 175 8.70 -6.23 -9.08
N ASP A 176 8.03 -6.78 -8.06
CA ASP A 176 8.12 -8.19 -7.68
C ASP A 176 7.11 -9.11 -8.41
N LYS A 177 6.05 -8.53 -9.00
CA LYS A 177 4.98 -9.19 -9.78
C LYS A 177 4.03 -10.03 -8.93
N ASP A 178 3.76 -9.61 -7.71
CA ASP A 178 2.77 -10.22 -6.85
C ASP A 178 1.34 -9.75 -7.14
N GLY A 179 1.21 -8.64 -7.89
CA GLY A 179 -0.04 -8.04 -8.33
C GLY A 179 -0.48 -6.82 -7.54
N ILE A 180 0.34 -6.35 -6.59
CA ILE A 180 0.22 -5.06 -5.92
C ILE A 180 1.21 -4.10 -6.60
N PRO A 181 0.77 -2.93 -7.10
CA PRO A 181 1.69 -1.93 -7.61
C PRO A 181 2.62 -1.37 -6.52
N ASP A 182 3.83 -0.94 -6.92
CA ASP A 182 4.88 -0.45 -6.01
C ASP A 182 4.34 0.61 -5.02
N TYR A 183 3.59 1.61 -5.51
CA TYR A 183 3.01 2.67 -4.65
C TYR A 183 1.99 2.19 -3.58
N LEU A 184 1.55 0.93 -3.62
CA LEU A 184 0.66 0.29 -2.64
C LEU A 184 1.34 -0.86 -1.88
N ASP A 185 2.64 -1.10 -2.12
CA ASP A 185 3.42 -2.23 -1.61
C ASP A 185 4.69 -1.82 -0.85
N THR A 186 4.62 -1.95 0.47
CA THR A 186 5.71 -1.60 1.38
C THR A 186 7.04 -2.37 1.20
N ASP A 187 7.08 -3.38 0.34
CA ASP A 187 8.22 -4.27 0.02
C ASP A 187 8.29 -4.46 -1.51
N ASP A 188 8.53 -3.38 -2.26
CA ASP A 188 8.52 -3.30 -3.74
C ASP A 188 9.18 -4.47 -4.47
N ASP A 189 10.33 -4.92 -3.97
CA ASP A 189 11.11 -6.01 -4.59
C ASP A 189 10.76 -7.41 -4.03
N GLY A 190 9.90 -7.46 -3.01
CA GLY A 190 9.40 -8.66 -2.37
C GLY A 190 10.48 -9.51 -1.72
N ASP A 191 11.62 -8.93 -1.31
CA ASP A 191 12.72 -9.65 -0.68
C ASP A 191 12.50 -9.91 0.84
N GLY A 192 11.53 -9.20 1.41
CA GLY A 192 11.09 -9.26 2.80
C GLY A 192 11.79 -8.28 3.74
N ILE A 193 12.39 -7.21 3.20
CA ILE A 193 12.76 -5.98 3.88
C ILE A 193 11.92 -4.87 3.27
N SER A 194 11.12 -4.16 4.08
CA SER A 194 10.36 -3.02 3.57
C SER A 194 11.26 -1.98 2.87
N THR A 195 10.81 -1.37 1.78
CA THR A 195 11.48 -0.31 1.01
C THR A 195 12.10 0.78 1.92
N LYS A 196 11.36 1.19 2.95
CA LYS A 196 11.80 2.14 4.01
C LYS A 196 13.14 1.78 4.65
N SER A 197 13.36 0.49 4.87
CA SER A 197 14.51 -0.09 5.55
C SER A 197 15.70 -0.34 4.61
N GLU A 198 15.52 -0.13 3.30
CA GLU A 198 16.53 -0.34 2.27
C GLU A 198 17.23 0.94 1.82
N GLY A 199 16.78 2.09 2.32
CA GLY A 199 17.39 3.38 2.01
C GLY A 199 16.99 3.92 0.64
N ALA A 200 15.70 3.76 0.32
CA ALA A 200 15.06 4.38 -0.84
C ALA A 200 15.14 5.92 -0.78
N ASP A 201 15.00 6.52 0.41
CA ASP A 201 15.18 7.97 0.60
C ASP A 201 16.12 8.28 1.80
N PRO A 202 17.43 8.36 1.56
CA PRO A 202 18.40 8.69 2.60
C PRO A 202 18.27 10.10 3.19
N ASN A 203 17.64 11.05 2.50
CA ASN A 203 17.54 12.43 2.94
C ASN A 203 16.21 12.79 3.61
N GLY A 204 15.17 11.95 3.43
CA GLY A 204 13.87 12.08 4.06
C GLY A 204 12.98 13.14 3.42
N ASP A 205 13.10 13.39 2.12
CA ASP A 205 12.24 14.30 1.35
C ASP A 205 11.16 13.61 0.50
N GLY A 206 11.04 12.29 0.60
CA GLY A 206 10.12 11.40 -0.12
C GLY A 206 10.51 11.18 -1.58
N ASN A 207 11.63 11.75 -2.05
CA ASN A 207 12.07 11.62 -3.43
C ASN A 207 13.28 10.67 -3.52
N PRO A 208 13.17 9.55 -4.26
CA PRO A 208 14.23 8.53 -4.28
C PRO A 208 15.42 8.90 -5.17
N ASN A 209 15.62 10.17 -5.53
CA ASN A 209 16.74 10.60 -6.39
C ASN A 209 18.12 10.37 -5.78
N ASP A 210 18.18 10.21 -4.46
CA ASP A 210 19.39 9.89 -3.72
C ASP A 210 19.37 8.48 -3.12
N ALA A 211 18.44 7.63 -3.58
CA ALA A 211 18.40 6.21 -3.26
C ALA A 211 19.76 5.55 -3.45
N VAL A 212 20.04 4.56 -2.60
CA VAL A 212 21.28 3.79 -2.69
C VAL A 212 21.23 2.88 -3.93
N ASP A 213 22.22 3.00 -4.82
CA ASP A 213 22.51 2.03 -5.88
C ASP A 213 23.92 1.48 -5.63
N GLY A 214 23.98 0.37 -4.89
CA GLY A 214 25.22 -0.21 -4.40
C GLY A 214 26.09 -0.77 -5.53
N ASN A 215 25.48 -1.21 -6.62
CA ASN A 215 26.16 -1.88 -7.73
C ASN A 215 26.40 -0.96 -8.95
N ALA A 216 25.82 0.24 -8.94
CA ALA A 216 25.88 1.27 -9.97
C ALA A 216 25.32 0.82 -11.33
N ASN A 217 24.27 0.00 -11.35
CA ASN A 217 23.62 -0.46 -12.58
C ASN A 217 22.48 0.46 -13.05
N GLY A 218 22.11 1.46 -12.23
CA GLY A 218 21.05 2.43 -12.51
C GLY A 218 19.66 2.02 -12.02
N ILE A 219 19.53 0.91 -11.29
CA ILE A 219 18.33 0.51 -10.55
C ILE A 219 18.68 0.69 -9.06
N PRO A 220 17.87 1.42 -8.28
CA PRO A 220 18.04 1.51 -6.83
C PRO A 220 17.99 0.14 -6.14
N ASP A 221 18.73 0.00 -5.05
CA ASP A 221 18.84 -1.26 -4.29
C ASP A 221 17.45 -1.75 -3.79
N TYR A 222 16.53 -0.84 -3.44
CA TYR A 222 15.18 -1.16 -2.95
C TYR A 222 14.22 -1.72 -4.02
N LEU A 223 14.58 -1.59 -5.30
CA LEU A 223 13.86 -2.19 -6.44
C LEU A 223 14.58 -3.44 -6.97
N GLU A 224 15.56 -3.96 -6.23
CA GLU A 224 16.41 -5.07 -6.65
C GLU A 224 16.45 -6.20 -5.63
N VAL A 225 15.59 -7.20 -5.81
CA VAL A 225 15.46 -8.40 -4.95
C VAL A 225 16.78 -8.76 -4.26
N GLY A 226 16.96 -8.44 -2.97
CA GLY A 226 18.13 -8.88 -2.22
C GLY A 226 19.46 -8.24 -2.60
N ASN A 227 19.49 -6.99 -3.06
CA ASN A 227 20.70 -6.19 -3.27
C ASN A 227 21.02 -5.25 -2.09
N TYR A 228 21.28 -5.81 -0.92
CA TYR A 228 21.82 -5.09 0.24
C TYR A 228 23.31 -4.74 0.00
N ASN A 229 23.63 -3.45 -0.08
CA ASN A 229 24.91 -2.83 0.27
C ASN A 229 26.16 -3.74 0.20
N LEU A 230 26.53 -4.13 -1.02
CA LEU A 230 27.46 -5.19 -1.40
C LEU A 230 28.90 -4.99 -0.88
N THR A 231 29.18 -5.39 0.36
CA THR A 231 30.57 -5.56 0.84
C THR A 231 31.07 -7.00 0.72
N LEU A 232 30.19 -7.96 0.40
CA LEU A 232 30.57 -9.34 0.18
C LEU A 232 31.12 -9.58 -1.25
N PRO A 233 32.03 -10.56 -1.42
CA PRO A 233 32.47 -10.99 -2.74
C PRO A 233 31.29 -11.40 -3.63
N ALA A 234 31.43 -11.19 -4.95
CA ALA A 234 30.41 -11.49 -5.96
C ALA A 234 29.90 -12.95 -5.97
N ASP A 235 30.53 -13.87 -5.23
CA ASP A 235 30.20 -15.28 -5.18
C ASP A 235 29.68 -15.75 -3.80
N GLU A 236 29.32 -14.84 -2.90
CA GLU A 236 28.74 -15.14 -1.58
C GLU A 236 27.34 -14.56 -1.37
N ILE A 237 26.56 -15.26 -0.55
CA ILE A 237 25.22 -14.88 -0.05
C ILE A 237 25.37 -14.26 1.33
N GLU A 238 24.79 -13.10 1.62
CA GLU A 238 24.62 -12.60 3.00
C GLU A 238 23.46 -13.30 3.68
N VAL A 239 23.56 -13.46 5.00
CA VAL A 239 22.46 -14.03 5.77
C VAL A 239 22.18 -13.11 6.93
N PHE A 240 21.00 -12.49 6.88
CA PHE A 240 20.50 -11.68 7.99
C PHE A 240 20.07 -12.64 9.10
N SER A 241 20.71 -12.47 10.27
CA SER A 241 20.61 -13.46 11.35
C SER A 241 19.39 -13.29 12.25
N ALA A 242 18.52 -12.31 11.99
CA ALA A 242 17.29 -12.04 12.71
C ALA A 242 16.10 -12.33 11.81
N VAL A 243 15.04 -12.92 12.39
CA VAL A 243 13.75 -13.13 11.74
C VAL A 243 12.67 -12.81 12.77
N SER A 244 11.79 -11.87 12.45
CA SER A 244 10.72 -11.37 13.30
C SER A 244 9.39 -11.39 12.55
N PRO A 245 8.68 -12.54 12.46
CA PRO A 245 7.40 -12.62 11.76
C PRO A 245 6.26 -12.02 12.62
N ASN A 246 6.24 -10.69 12.73
CA ASN A 246 5.21 -9.91 13.43
C ASN A 246 4.34 -9.04 12.52
N GLY A 247 4.58 -9.04 11.21
CA GLY A 247 3.78 -8.34 10.21
C GLY A 247 4.00 -6.83 10.26
N ASP A 248 5.22 -6.39 10.55
CA ASP A 248 5.63 -4.98 10.48
C ASP A 248 6.49 -4.68 9.24
N GLY A 249 6.62 -5.62 8.30
CA GLY A 249 7.42 -5.48 7.08
C GLY A 249 8.92 -5.71 7.31
N ASP A 250 9.39 -5.58 8.55
CA ASP A 250 10.80 -5.66 8.89
C ASP A 250 11.23 -7.06 9.35
N ASN A 251 12.07 -7.74 8.54
CA ASN A 251 12.63 -9.06 8.85
C ASN A 251 11.53 -10.12 9.11
N ASP A 252 10.34 -9.98 8.54
CA ASP A 252 9.25 -10.95 8.65
C ASP A 252 9.62 -12.32 8.05
N VAL A 253 10.66 -12.33 7.21
CA VAL A 253 11.28 -13.51 6.59
C VAL A 253 12.74 -13.68 6.97
N LEU A 254 13.29 -14.86 6.68
CA LEU A 254 14.74 -15.00 6.59
C LEU A 254 15.24 -14.33 5.31
N VAL A 255 15.76 -13.11 5.44
CA VAL A 255 16.35 -12.40 4.30
C VAL A 255 17.69 -13.04 3.94
N LEU A 256 17.82 -13.44 2.68
CA LEU A 256 19.03 -14.04 2.12
C LEU A 256 19.54 -13.17 1.00
N GLY A 257 20.59 -12.46 1.33
CA GLY A 257 21.20 -11.56 0.42
C GLY A 257 21.75 -12.18 -0.86
N ARG A 258 21.43 -11.61 -2.03
CA ARG A 258 21.83 -12.06 -3.37
C ARG A 258 21.37 -13.45 -3.73
N ILE A 259 20.36 -13.97 -3.04
CA ILE A 259 19.85 -15.31 -3.33
C ILE A 259 19.30 -15.42 -4.76
N TYR A 260 18.81 -14.32 -5.33
CA TYR A 260 18.32 -14.19 -6.70
C TYR A 260 19.38 -14.50 -7.78
N GLU A 261 20.66 -14.17 -7.55
CA GLU A 261 21.76 -14.57 -8.45
C GLU A 261 21.98 -16.09 -8.50
N PHE A 262 21.39 -16.81 -7.54
CA PHE A 262 21.53 -18.24 -7.35
C PHE A 262 20.17 -18.96 -7.40
N PRO A 263 19.46 -18.97 -8.55
CA PRO A 263 18.13 -19.58 -8.67
C PRO A 263 18.15 -21.09 -8.39
N GLU A 264 19.30 -21.74 -8.61
CA GLU A 264 19.56 -23.11 -8.15
C GLU A 264 20.03 -23.10 -6.68
N ASN A 265 19.13 -22.79 -5.76
CA ASN A 265 19.40 -22.83 -4.33
C ASN A 265 18.48 -23.80 -3.55
N THR A 266 18.91 -24.17 -2.35
CA THR A 266 18.13 -24.94 -1.38
C THR A 266 18.40 -24.41 0.03
N VAL A 267 17.35 -24.10 0.76
CA VAL A 267 17.43 -23.60 2.15
C VAL A 267 16.83 -24.65 3.07
N GLN A 268 17.60 -25.05 4.08
CA GLN A 268 17.17 -25.99 5.11
C GLN A 268 17.35 -25.35 6.48
N ILE A 269 16.31 -25.37 7.32
CA ILE A 269 16.36 -24.81 8.67
C ILE A 269 16.10 -25.91 9.69
N TYR A 270 16.90 -25.93 10.75
CA TYR A 270 16.91 -26.92 11.80
C TYR A 270 16.69 -26.24 13.15
N ASN A 271 15.95 -26.90 14.04
CA ASN A 271 15.86 -26.45 15.43
C ASN A 271 17.14 -26.80 16.20
N ARG A 272 17.20 -26.37 17.47
CA ARG A 272 18.35 -26.61 18.38
C ARG A 272 18.74 -28.07 18.59
N TRP A 273 17.87 -29.02 18.26
CA TRP A 273 18.12 -30.46 18.37
C TRP A 273 18.56 -31.10 17.05
N GLY A 274 18.75 -30.31 15.99
CA GLY A 274 19.13 -30.78 14.66
C GLY A 274 17.98 -31.40 13.87
N ILE A 275 16.73 -31.17 14.28
CA ILE A 275 15.56 -31.63 13.53
C ILE A 275 15.24 -30.60 12.45
N LEU A 276 15.10 -31.05 11.21
CA LEU A 276 14.69 -30.24 10.06
C LEU A 276 13.26 -29.74 10.28
N VAL A 277 13.09 -28.42 10.29
CA VAL A 277 11.79 -27.77 10.51
C VAL A 277 11.26 -27.08 9.25
N TYR A 278 12.11 -26.75 8.28
CA TYR A 278 11.75 -26.12 7.01
C TYR A 278 12.77 -26.53 5.93
N GLU A 279 12.31 -26.76 4.71
CA GLU A 279 13.14 -27.05 3.54
C GLU A 279 12.44 -26.58 2.26
N THR A 280 13.13 -25.75 1.48
CA THR A 280 12.65 -25.31 0.17
C THR A 280 13.77 -25.30 -0.88
N VAL A 281 13.36 -25.23 -2.15
CA VAL A 281 14.22 -25.09 -3.33
C VAL A 281 13.81 -23.81 -4.05
N GLY A 282 14.78 -23.01 -4.50
CA GLY A 282 14.52 -21.72 -5.15
C GLY A 282 13.98 -20.68 -4.17
N TYR A 283 14.62 -20.57 -3.01
CA TYR A 283 14.33 -19.54 -2.00
C TYR A 283 14.55 -18.14 -2.58
N GLY A 284 13.71 -17.18 -2.18
CA GLY A 284 13.78 -15.79 -2.66
C GLY A 284 13.19 -15.61 -4.07
N SER A 285 12.15 -16.36 -4.40
CA SER A 285 11.43 -16.21 -5.67
C SER A 285 9.97 -16.64 -5.48
N HIS A 286 9.01 -15.94 -6.08
CA HIS A 286 7.58 -16.26 -6.01
C HIS A 286 7.08 -16.43 -4.56
N ASN A 287 7.40 -15.47 -3.69
CA ASN A 287 7.03 -15.49 -2.26
C ASN A 287 7.52 -16.76 -1.49
N ASN A 288 8.61 -17.37 -1.95
CA ASN A 288 9.21 -18.56 -1.32
C ASN A 288 10.18 -18.18 -0.20
N PHE A 289 9.60 -17.86 0.95
CA PHE A 289 10.34 -17.38 2.12
C PHE A 289 10.06 -18.19 3.39
N PHE A 290 11.02 -18.19 4.30
CA PHE A 290 10.85 -18.76 5.63
C PHE A 290 10.27 -17.71 6.58
N ARG A 291 8.98 -17.88 6.92
CA ARG A 291 8.20 -16.97 7.77
C ARG A 291 8.08 -17.43 9.22
N GLY A 292 9.02 -18.26 9.70
CA GLY A 292 8.97 -18.82 11.06
C GLY A 292 7.97 -19.96 11.28
N TYR A 293 7.42 -20.57 10.23
CA TYR A 293 6.51 -21.73 10.33
C TYR A 293 7.22 -23.04 9.98
N SER A 294 6.80 -24.12 10.64
CA SER A 294 7.34 -25.45 10.30
C SER A 294 6.64 -26.07 9.09
N GLU A 295 7.44 -26.63 8.19
CA GLU A 295 6.98 -27.49 7.08
C GLU A 295 7.37 -28.96 7.26
N GLY A 296 7.93 -29.31 8.43
CA GLY A 296 8.47 -30.63 8.74
C GLY A 296 7.48 -31.78 8.50
N ARG A 297 7.94 -32.85 7.83
CA ARG A 297 7.09 -33.99 7.45
C ARG A 297 6.76 -35.00 8.57
N VAL A 298 7.31 -34.89 9.80
CA VAL A 298 7.25 -36.03 10.76
C VAL A 298 6.98 -35.71 12.25
N THR A 299 7.37 -34.57 12.83
CA THR A 299 7.25 -34.37 14.31
C THR A 299 6.85 -32.98 14.81
N ILE A 300 6.66 -32.00 13.93
CA ILE A 300 6.01 -30.72 14.24
C ILE A 300 4.82 -30.65 13.27
N SER A 301 3.64 -30.26 13.74
CA SER A 301 2.50 -30.15 12.84
C SER A 301 2.87 -29.14 11.77
N LYS A 302 2.65 -29.50 10.49
CA LYS A 302 2.80 -28.53 9.41
C LYS A 302 1.98 -27.29 9.74
N GLN A 303 2.52 -26.10 9.47
CA GLN A 303 1.91 -24.79 9.75
C GLN A 303 1.84 -24.39 11.23
N GLU A 304 2.57 -25.06 12.14
CA GLU A 304 2.78 -24.51 13.48
C GLU A 304 3.85 -23.41 13.47
N LYS A 305 3.53 -22.24 14.07
CA LYS A 305 4.49 -21.16 14.33
C LYS A 305 5.59 -21.73 15.23
N LEU A 306 6.84 -21.65 14.79
CA LEU A 306 8.00 -22.20 15.50
C LEU A 306 8.30 -21.34 16.74
N PRO A 307 8.61 -21.91 17.92
CA PRO A 307 8.89 -21.10 19.11
C PRO A 307 10.08 -20.15 18.96
N THR A 308 10.04 -19.00 19.64
CA THR A 308 11.17 -18.07 19.75
C THR A 308 12.46 -18.77 20.17
N GLY A 309 13.55 -18.47 19.48
CA GLY A 309 14.89 -18.95 19.82
C GLY A 309 15.82 -19.12 18.63
N THR A 310 16.95 -19.78 18.89
CA THR A 310 17.98 -20.01 17.88
C THR A 310 17.67 -21.23 17.02
N TYR A 311 17.72 -21.02 15.71
CA TYR A 311 17.64 -22.05 14.66
C TYR A 311 18.95 -22.05 13.85
N PHE A 312 19.18 -23.12 13.11
CA PHE A 312 20.37 -23.30 12.30
C PHE A 312 19.99 -23.48 10.86
N TYR A 313 20.69 -22.81 9.94
CA TYR A 313 20.42 -22.94 8.51
C TYR A 313 21.56 -23.67 7.79
N VAL A 314 21.20 -24.32 6.69
CA VAL A 314 22.12 -24.78 5.65
C VAL A 314 21.57 -24.31 4.31
N ILE A 315 22.33 -23.44 3.63
CA ILE A 315 22.03 -22.95 2.29
C ILE A 315 22.99 -23.62 1.32
N LYS A 316 22.46 -24.21 0.27
CA LYS A 316 23.22 -24.77 -0.84
C LYS A 316 22.86 -23.99 -2.09
N TYR A 317 23.85 -23.61 -2.88
CA TYR A 317 23.64 -22.77 -4.06
C TYR A 317 24.77 -22.98 -5.06
N LYS A 318 24.53 -22.68 -6.34
CA LYS A 318 25.56 -22.72 -7.38
C LYS A 318 26.05 -21.33 -7.73
N SER A 319 27.36 -21.11 -7.65
CA SER A 319 28.00 -19.88 -8.12
C SER A 319 29.08 -20.21 -9.13
N ASN A 320 29.05 -19.57 -10.30
CA ASN A 320 30.00 -19.80 -11.40
C ASN A 320 30.15 -21.29 -11.80
N GLY A 321 29.06 -22.07 -11.69
CA GLY A 321 29.04 -23.50 -12.00
C GLY A 321 29.60 -24.42 -10.90
N PHE A 322 29.97 -23.90 -9.74
CA PHE A 322 30.45 -24.67 -8.59
C PHE A 322 29.43 -24.72 -7.46
N ASP A 323 29.29 -25.89 -6.83
CA ASP A 323 28.46 -26.05 -5.65
C ASP A 323 29.08 -25.35 -4.44
N LYS A 324 28.32 -24.46 -3.80
CA LYS A 324 28.65 -23.80 -2.55
C LYS A 324 27.69 -24.19 -1.44
N ARG A 325 28.18 -24.05 -0.21
CA ARG A 325 27.41 -24.32 1.00
C ARG A 325 27.72 -23.27 2.07
N LYS A 326 26.70 -22.59 2.56
CA LYS A 326 26.76 -21.69 3.71
C LYS A 326 25.94 -22.28 4.85
N ALA A 327 26.44 -22.18 6.08
CA ALA A 327 25.73 -22.66 7.26
C ALA A 327 26.00 -21.73 8.43
N GLY A 328 25.01 -21.56 9.28
CA GLY A 328 25.07 -20.63 10.39
C GLY A 328 23.85 -20.79 11.29
N TYR A 329 23.50 -19.70 11.98
CA TYR A 329 22.33 -19.64 12.83
C TYR A 329 21.51 -18.40 12.53
N ILE A 330 20.22 -18.48 12.83
CA ILE A 330 19.28 -17.36 12.86
C ILE A 330 18.61 -17.32 14.23
N TYR A 331 18.16 -16.16 14.64
CA TYR A 331 17.34 -15.96 15.81
C TYR A 331 15.92 -15.61 15.37
N LEU A 332 14.96 -16.47 15.71
CA LEU A 332 13.55 -16.25 15.43
C LEU A 332 12.89 -15.61 16.66
N GLN A 333 12.25 -14.45 16.47
CA GLN A 333 11.49 -13.72 17.48
C GLN A 333 10.02 -13.60 17.04
N ASN A 334 9.07 -14.12 17.81
CA ASN A 334 7.67 -14.18 17.41
C ASN A 334 6.79 -13.23 18.23
#